data_AF-X1DF21-F1
#
_entry.id   AF-X1DF21-F1
#
_cell.length_a   1.000
_cell.length_b   1.000
_cell.length_c   1.000
_cell.angle_alpha   90.00
_cell.angle_beta   90.00
_cell.angle_gamma   90.00
#
_symmetry.space_group_name_H-M   'P 1'
#
loop_
_entity.id
_entity.type
_entity.pdbx_description
1 polymer ?
#
loop_
_entity_poly.entity_id
_entity_poly.type
_entity_poly.pdbx_seq_one_letter_code
_entity_poly.pdbx_strand_id
1 'polypeptide(L)'
;MKVSSVEKNMNRLGAGLALGGQFQFECYDKLGDLKWSGITNNLVVNEGLDDILNKTFDYHTAASWYVGLIATNPVVKAADTLASHASWTDAAGYTGDRKAYTVVTTSGQAVTNTAAKATFVFDSVATITGAYISTASSGTSGVLFSGATFTAK
;
A
#
# COMPACT_ATOMS: atom_id res chain seq x y z
N MET A 1 29.32 -32.71 -2.96
CA MET A 1 29.46 -31.29 -2.63
C MET A 1 28.15 -30.82 -2.01
N LYS A 2 28.18 -30.29 -0.79
CA LYS A 2 27.00 -29.74 -0.10
C LYS A 2 27.35 -28.31 0.30
N VAL A 3 26.54 -27.35 -0.13
CA VAL A 3 26.59 -26.00 0.45
C VAL A 3 25.81 -26.08 1.75
N SER A 4 26.49 -25.94 2.88
CA SER A 4 25.93 -26.20 4.22
C SER A 4 25.02 -25.08 4.72
N SER A 5 25.20 -23.86 4.22
CA SER A 5 24.29 -22.73 4.42
C SER A 5 24.53 -21.69 3.32
N VAL A 6 23.48 -20.97 2.94
CA VAL A 6 23.58 -19.73 2.18
C VAL A 6 23.02 -18.65 3.09
N GLU A 7 23.89 -17.88 3.72
CA GLU A 7 23.49 -16.73 4.54
C GLU A 7 23.35 -15.50 3.66
N LYS A 8 22.14 -14.91 3.63
CA LYS A 8 21.89 -13.61 3.00
C LYS A 8 22.06 -12.51 4.05
N ASN A 9 23.30 -12.31 4.51
CA ASN A 9 23.60 -11.26 5.48
C ASN A 9 23.70 -9.90 4.77
N MET A 10 22.74 -9.01 5.02
CA MET A 10 22.71 -7.63 4.52
C MET A 10 23.75 -6.71 5.18
N ASN A 11 24.57 -7.23 6.09
CA ASN A 11 25.62 -6.46 6.73
C ASN A 11 26.92 -6.53 5.92
N ARG A 12 27.04 -5.53 5.05
CA ARG A 12 28.27 -4.92 4.49
C ARG A 12 28.71 -5.46 3.11
N LEU A 13 28.24 -4.79 2.05
CA LEU A 13 29.01 -4.06 1.03
C LEU A 13 28.10 -3.69 -0.17
N GLY A 14 27.63 -2.44 -0.21
CA GLY A 14 26.99 -1.82 -1.39
C GLY A 14 25.46 -1.96 -1.50
N ALA A 15 24.74 -0.86 -1.25
CA ALA A 15 23.28 -0.63 -1.42
C ALA A 15 22.34 -1.80 -1.02
N GLY A 16 21.75 -1.70 0.18
CA GLY A 16 20.59 -2.55 0.52
C GLY A 16 19.39 -2.26 -0.37
N LEU A 17 18.49 -3.24 -0.52
CA LEU A 17 17.20 -3.05 -1.19
C LEU A 17 16.33 -2.10 -0.35
N ALA A 18 16.12 -0.88 -0.86
CA ALA A 18 15.16 0.06 -0.32
C ALA A 18 13.89 0.01 -1.18
N LEU A 19 12.78 -0.42 -0.58
CA LEU A 19 11.46 -0.41 -1.22
C LEU A 19 10.64 0.74 -0.64
N GLY A 20 10.01 1.49 -1.53
CA GLY A 20 9.21 2.65 -1.21
C GLY A 20 8.53 3.17 -2.47
N GLY A 21 7.75 4.22 -2.30
CA GLY A 21 6.90 4.77 -3.33
C GLY A 21 6.09 5.95 -2.81
N GLN A 22 5.13 6.39 -3.61
CA GLN A 22 4.32 7.55 -3.31
C GLN A 22 2.86 7.27 -3.64
N PHE A 23 1.97 7.76 -2.80
CA PHE A 23 0.55 7.87 -3.12
C PHE A 23 0.29 9.26 -3.68
N GLN A 24 -0.18 9.32 -4.91
CA GLN A 24 -0.79 10.51 -5.49
C GLN A 24 -2.30 10.37 -5.40
N PHE A 25 -2.97 11.40 -4.91
CA PHE A 25 -4.41 11.41 -4.71
C PHE A 25 -5.04 12.70 -5.25
N GLU A 26 -6.27 12.57 -5.73
CA GLU A 26 -7.09 13.65 -6.28
C GLU A 26 -8.51 13.43 -5.76
N CYS A 27 -9.10 14.46 -5.16
CA CYS A 27 -10.47 14.43 -4.66
C CYS A 27 -11.30 15.49 -5.37
N TYR A 28 -12.44 15.05 -5.89
CA TYR A 28 -13.35 15.85 -6.68
C TYR A 28 -14.65 16.09 -5.91
N ASP A 29 -15.33 17.18 -6.23
CA ASP A 29 -16.67 17.44 -5.74
C ASP A 29 -17.72 16.72 -6.58
N LYS A 30 -19.01 16.94 -6.24
CA LYS A 30 -20.14 16.34 -6.96
C LYS A 30 -20.30 16.84 -8.40
N LEU A 31 -19.70 17.98 -8.75
CA LEU A 31 -19.73 18.58 -10.08
C LEU A 31 -18.53 18.12 -10.93
N GLY A 32 -17.57 17.41 -10.31
CA GLY A 32 -16.34 16.95 -10.95
C GLY A 32 -15.19 17.95 -10.82
N ASP A 33 -15.35 19.01 -10.01
CA ASP A 33 -14.29 19.99 -9.79
C ASP A 33 -13.29 19.47 -8.76
N LEU A 34 -11.99 19.66 -9.04
CA LEU A 34 -10.92 19.24 -8.14
C LEU A 34 -10.96 20.08 -6.85
N LYS A 35 -11.23 19.43 -5.72
CA LYS A 35 -11.25 20.07 -4.40
C LYS A 35 -9.86 20.12 -3.78
N TRP A 36 -9.14 19.00 -3.83
CA TRP A 36 -7.81 18.86 -3.26
C TRP A 36 -7.06 17.70 -3.91
N SER A 37 -5.75 17.83 -3.98
CA SER A 37 -4.85 16.79 -4.46
C SER A 37 -3.53 16.85 -3.70
N GLY A 38 -2.73 15.81 -3.84
CA GLY A 38 -1.44 15.77 -3.19
C GLY A 38 -0.65 14.51 -3.48
N ILE A 39 0.58 14.52 -3.00
CA ILE A 39 1.52 13.42 -3.10
C ILE A 39 2.14 13.22 -1.72
N THR A 40 2.20 11.97 -1.27
CA THR A 40 2.82 11.59 0.00
C THR A 40 3.67 10.33 -0.18
N ASN A 41 4.80 10.25 0.52
CA ASN A 41 5.62 9.05 0.52
C ASN A 41 4.95 7.96 1.36
N ASN A 42 5.02 6.70 0.92
CA ASN A 42 4.56 5.58 1.72
C ASN A 42 5.66 5.03 2.65
N LEU A 43 5.20 4.38 3.70
CA LEU A 43 6.00 3.46 4.49
C LEU A 43 5.63 2.04 4.06
N VAL A 44 6.59 1.29 3.53
CA VAL A 44 6.47 -0.16 3.39
C VAL A 44 6.64 -0.76 4.79
N VAL A 45 5.64 -1.50 5.26
CA VAL A 45 5.66 -2.09 6.60
C VAL A 45 6.48 -3.39 6.59
N ASN A 46 6.85 -3.89 7.78
CA ASN A 46 7.66 -5.09 7.92
C ASN A 46 6.99 -6.30 7.23
N GLU A 47 5.68 -6.48 7.43
CA GLU A 47 4.91 -7.55 6.79
C GLU A 47 4.99 -7.49 5.25
N GLY A 48 4.98 -6.28 4.68
CA GLY A 48 5.11 -6.05 3.25
C GLY A 48 6.52 -6.36 2.70
N LEU A 49 7.57 -6.04 3.46
CA LEU A 49 8.94 -6.41 3.10
C LEU A 49 9.13 -7.93 3.12
N ASP A 50 8.60 -8.59 4.15
CA ASP A 50 8.65 -10.04 4.27
C ASP A 50 7.89 -10.73 3.12
N ASP A 51 6.71 -10.23 2.74
CA ASP A 51 5.94 -10.77 1.62
C ASP A 51 6.70 -10.70 0.28
N ILE A 52 7.45 -9.63 0.01
CA ILE A 52 8.29 -9.54 -1.19
C ILE A 52 9.44 -10.55 -1.16
N LEU A 53 10.08 -10.73 0.00
CA LEU A 53 11.14 -11.71 0.17
C LEU A 53 10.61 -13.14 -0.02
N ASN A 54 9.44 -13.44 0.53
CA ASN A 54 8.79 -14.76 0.41
C ASN A 54 8.38 -15.06 -1.03
N LYS A 55 7.79 -14.10 -1.74
CA LYS A 55 7.44 -14.27 -3.17
C LYS A 55 8.67 -14.45 -4.06
N THR A 56 9.79 -13.82 -3.71
CA THR A 56 11.02 -13.89 -4.51
C THR A 56 11.82 -15.16 -4.23
N PHE A 57 11.90 -15.60 -2.97
CA PHE A 57 12.86 -16.63 -2.55
C PHE A 57 12.24 -17.92 -2.01
N ASP A 58 10.96 -17.91 -1.65
CA ASP A 58 10.24 -19.06 -1.09
C ASP A 58 9.09 -19.52 -2.00
N TYR A 59 9.10 -19.09 -3.27
CA TYR A 59 8.13 -19.50 -4.31
C TYR A 59 6.63 -19.32 -3.91
N HIS A 60 6.31 -18.32 -3.09
CA HIS A 60 4.91 -18.01 -2.77
C HIS A 60 4.17 -17.49 -4.00
N THR A 61 2.90 -17.87 -4.13
CA THR A 61 2.05 -17.39 -5.23
C THR A 61 1.81 -15.89 -5.14
N ALA A 62 1.84 -15.21 -6.29
CA ALA A 62 1.48 -13.79 -6.35
C ALA A 62 0.00 -13.61 -5.96
N ALA A 63 -0.25 -12.79 -4.94
CA ALA A 63 -1.59 -12.38 -4.56
C ALA A 63 -2.02 -11.15 -5.38
N SER A 64 -3.34 -10.99 -5.57
CA SER A 64 -3.90 -9.75 -6.09
C SER A 64 -3.71 -8.62 -5.08
N TRP A 65 -3.41 -7.42 -5.59
CA TRP A 65 -3.19 -6.24 -4.76
C TRP A 65 -4.39 -5.31 -4.81
N TYR A 66 -4.67 -4.62 -3.71
CA TYR A 66 -5.80 -3.72 -3.54
C TYR A 66 -5.37 -2.44 -2.82
N VAL A 67 -5.91 -1.32 -3.25
CA VAL A 67 -5.83 -0.02 -2.59
C VAL A 67 -6.99 0.10 -1.62
N GLY A 68 -6.67 0.36 -0.35
CA GLY A 68 -7.62 0.78 0.67
C GLY A 68 -7.38 2.24 1.08
N LEU A 69 -8.38 2.83 1.73
CA LEU A 69 -8.32 4.18 2.26
C LEU A 69 -8.33 4.15 3.79
N ILE A 70 -7.65 5.10 4.41
CA ILE A 70 -7.55 5.24 5.86
C ILE A 70 -8.47 6.37 6.32
N ALA A 71 -9.24 6.11 7.37
CA ALA A 71 -9.95 7.10 8.15
C ALA A 71 -9.21 7.34 9.48
N THR A 72 -9.24 8.59 9.95
CA THR A 72 -8.57 9.13 11.16
C THR A 72 -7.05 9.28 11.02
N ASN A 73 -6.53 10.40 11.54
CA ASN A 73 -5.18 10.95 11.33
C ASN A 73 -4.06 9.93 11.65
N PRO A 74 -3.64 9.13 10.66
CA PRO A 74 -2.97 7.88 10.94
C PRO A 74 -1.48 8.13 11.04
N VAL A 75 -0.83 7.43 11.97
CA VAL A 75 0.60 7.17 11.88
C VAL A 75 0.70 5.71 11.48
N VAL A 76 1.00 5.45 10.20
CA VAL A 76 1.32 4.10 9.72
C VAL A 76 2.65 3.70 10.33
N LYS A 77 2.68 2.58 11.03
CA LYS A 77 3.87 2.08 11.73
C LYS A 77 4.44 0.88 11.00
N ALA A 78 5.75 0.69 11.11
CA ALA A 78 6.43 -0.45 10.48
C ALA A 78 5.90 -1.81 10.98
N ALA A 79 5.35 -1.87 12.21
CA ALA A 79 4.79 -3.08 12.80
C ALA A 79 3.28 -3.26 12.54
N ASP A 80 2.64 -2.35 11.82
CA ASP A 80 1.23 -2.51 11.45
C ASP A 80 1.08 -3.71 10.51
N THR A 81 -0.01 -4.47 10.70
CA THR A 81 -0.47 -5.51 9.78
C THR A 81 -1.90 -5.21 9.38
N LEU A 82 -2.42 -5.91 8.36
CA LEU A 82 -3.82 -5.73 7.97
C LEU A 82 -4.79 -6.17 9.08
N ALA A 83 -4.35 -7.05 9.98
CA ALA A 83 -5.12 -7.47 11.15
C ALA A 83 -4.92 -6.60 12.39
N SER A 84 -3.83 -5.85 12.49
CA SER A 84 -3.48 -5.07 13.69
C SER A 84 -2.81 -3.75 13.34
N HIS A 85 -3.56 -2.66 13.47
CA HIS A 85 -3.13 -1.30 13.14
C HIS A 85 -3.84 -0.24 14.00
N ALA A 86 -3.68 -0.31 15.33
CA ALA A 86 -4.51 0.44 16.29
C ALA A 86 -4.47 1.99 16.17
N SER A 87 -3.49 2.58 15.46
CA SER A 87 -3.41 4.04 15.25
C SER A 87 -4.30 4.55 14.13
N TRP A 88 -4.98 3.67 13.39
CA TRP A 88 -5.85 4.05 12.28
C TRP A 88 -6.94 3.04 12.01
N THR A 89 -7.89 3.38 11.15
CA THR A 89 -8.99 2.50 10.78
C THR A 89 -9.19 2.53 9.27
N ASP A 90 -9.69 1.43 8.71
CA ASP A 90 -10.20 1.43 7.35
C ASP A 90 -11.29 2.49 7.17
N ALA A 91 -11.20 3.25 6.09
CA ALA A 91 -12.25 4.19 5.73
C ALA A 91 -13.51 3.45 5.28
N ALA A 92 -14.64 3.97 5.71
CA ALA A 92 -15.97 3.59 5.27
C ALA A 92 -16.62 4.74 4.47
N GLY A 93 -17.86 4.55 4.02
CA GLY A 93 -18.64 5.59 3.34
C GLY A 93 -18.35 5.74 1.83
N TYR A 94 -17.68 4.73 1.25
CA TYR A 94 -17.62 4.54 -0.19
C TYR A 94 -18.24 3.19 -0.58
N THR A 95 -18.71 3.13 -1.81
CA THR A 95 -19.41 1.94 -2.31
C THR A 95 -18.45 0.78 -2.62
N GLY A 96 -18.83 -0.41 -2.17
CA GLY A 96 -18.12 -1.67 -2.41
C GLY A 96 -16.82 -1.83 -1.63
N ASP A 97 -16.00 -2.76 -2.08
CA ASP A 97 -14.75 -3.16 -1.44
C ASP A 97 -13.54 -2.28 -1.86
N ARG A 98 -12.37 -2.58 -1.27
CA ARG A 98 -11.07 -2.00 -1.66
C ARG A 98 -10.86 -2.17 -3.17
N LYS A 99 -10.24 -1.18 -3.82
CA LYS A 99 -10.12 -1.14 -5.29
C LYS A 99 -8.88 -1.89 -5.74
N ALA A 100 -8.98 -2.64 -6.83
CA ALA A 100 -7.82 -3.35 -7.37
C ALA A 100 -6.66 -2.39 -7.68
N TYR A 101 -5.46 -2.76 -7.27
CA TYR A 101 -4.21 -2.11 -7.66
C TYR A 101 -3.66 -2.79 -8.92
N THR A 102 -4.17 -2.35 -10.08
CA THR A 102 -3.76 -2.90 -11.38
C THR A 102 -2.46 -2.27 -11.82
N VAL A 103 -1.37 -2.99 -11.59
CA VAL A 103 -0.02 -2.57 -11.97
C VAL A 103 0.16 -2.58 -13.49
N VAL A 104 0.86 -1.57 -14.01
CA VAL A 104 1.41 -1.61 -15.38
C VAL A 104 2.76 -2.31 -15.39
N THR A 105 3.24 -2.64 -16.59
CA THR A 105 4.56 -3.24 -16.79
C THR A 105 5.66 -2.45 -16.08
N THR A 106 6.45 -3.15 -15.26
CA THR A 106 7.58 -2.57 -14.53
C THR A 106 8.61 -1.99 -15.49
N SER A 107 9.07 -0.77 -15.23
CA SER A 107 10.13 -0.10 -15.99
C SER A 107 10.86 0.88 -15.08
N GLY A 108 12.16 1.10 -15.30
CA GLY A 108 12.95 2.04 -14.49
C GLY A 108 12.95 1.72 -12.99
N GLN A 109 12.88 0.43 -12.63
CA GLN A 109 12.78 -0.04 -11.24
C GLN A 109 11.55 0.48 -10.48
N ALA A 110 10.51 0.89 -11.21
CA ALA A 110 9.26 1.41 -10.66
C ALA A 110 8.05 0.65 -11.23
N VAL A 111 7.01 0.58 -10.41
CA VAL A 111 5.69 0.07 -10.79
C VAL A 111 4.68 1.17 -10.51
N THR A 112 3.73 1.37 -11.43
CA THR A 112 2.67 2.37 -11.29
C THR A 112 1.33 1.76 -11.66
N ASN A 113 0.23 2.45 -11.36
CA ASN A 113 -1.11 2.13 -11.84
C ASN A 113 -1.72 3.31 -12.62
N THR A 114 -0.89 4.15 -13.25
CA THR A 114 -1.36 5.37 -13.92
C THR A 114 -2.33 5.09 -15.07
N ALA A 115 -2.24 3.92 -15.71
CA ALA A 115 -3.18 3.46 -16.74
C ALA A 115 -4.52 2.96 -16.18
N ALA A 116 -4.60 2.64 -14.88
CA ALA A 116 -5.78 2.11 -14.21
C ALA A 116 -5.82 2.61 -12.75
N LYS A 117 -6.14 3.90 -12.60
CA LYS A 117 -6.25 4.54 -11.29
C LYS A 117 -7.36 3.88 -10.45
N ALA A 118 -7.11 3.68 -9.17
CA ALA A 118 -8.15 3.25 -8.22
C ALA A 118 -9.13 4.42 -8.00
N THR A 119 -10.42 4.20 -8.29
CA THR A 119 -11.47 5.22 -8.13
C THR A 119 -12.44 4.80 -7.02
N PHE A 120 -12.69 5.71 -6.09
CA PHE A 120 -13.62 5.52 -4.97
C PHE A 120 -14.80 6.47 -5.14
N VAL A 121 -16.02 5.92 -5.04
CA VAL A 121 -17.26 6.69 -5.10
C VAL A 121 -17.87 6.72 -3.71
N PHE A 122 -17.92 7.91 -3.11
CA PHE A 122 -18.45 8.15 -1.77
C PHE A 122 -19.97 8.33 -1.80
N ASP A 123 -20.67 7.62 -0.92
CA ASP A 123 -22.13 7.70 -0.76
C ASP A 123 -22.55 8.50 0.48
N SER A 124 -21.58 8.85 1.33
CA SER A 124 -21.76 9.56 2.58
C SER A 124 -20.54 10.43 2.90
N VAL A 125 -20.67 11.29 3.90
CA VAL A 125 -19.54 12.12 4.36
C VAL A 125 -18.50 11.22 5.01
N ALA A 126 -17.32 11.14 4.39
CA ALA A 126 -16.17 10.41 4.90
C ALA A 126 -14.97 11.33 5.07
N THR A 127 -14.18 11.07 6.11
CA THR A 127 -12.88 11.74 6.30
C THR A 127 -11.78 10.79 5.86
N ILE A 128 -11.08 11.15 4.79
CA ILE A 128 -9.96 10.37 4.25
C ILE A 128 -8.66 11.05 4.64
N THR A 129 -7.82 10.31 5.36
CA THR A 129 -6.56 10.81 5.91
C THR A 129 -5.36 10.01 5.41
N GLY A 130 -5.56 9.03 4.53
CA GLY A 130 -4.48 8.22 3.99
C GLY A 130 -4.97 7.12 3.06
N ALA A 131 -4.01 6.32 2.59
CA ALA A 131 -4.26 5.14 1.78
C ALA A 131 -3.22 4.05 2.09
N TYR A 132 -3.54 2.81 1.74
CA TYR A 132 -2.64 1.67 1.86
C TYR A 132 -2.82 0.68 0.72
N ILE A 133 -1.85 -0.23 0.57
CA ILE A 133 -1.90 -1.37 -0.35
C ILE A 133 -1.95 -2.65 0.48
N SER A 134 -2.83 -3.58 0.11
CA SER A 134 -2.97 -4.89 0.76
C SER A 134 -3.27 -6.01 -0.22
N THR A 135 -3.24 -7.26 0.22
CA THR A 135 -3.56 -8.44 -0.61
C THR A 135 -4.99 -8.96 -0.44
N ALA A 136 -5.85 -8.24 0.28
CA ALA A 136 -7.25 -8.63 0.49
C ALA A 136 -8.20 -7.53 0.01
N SER A 137 -9.24 -7.89 -0.75
CA SER A 137 -10.27 -6.95 -1.21
C SER A 137 -11.15 -6.44 -0.06
N SER A 138 -11.33 -7.25 0.98
CA SER A 138 -12.09 -6.91 2.19
C SER A 138 -11.58 -7.70 3.39
N GLY A 139 -12.01 -7.33 4.60
CA GLY A 139 -11.59 -7.99 5.83
C GLY A 139 -10.10 -7.83 6.14
N THR A 140 -9.57 -8.66 7.04
CA THR A 140 -8.23 -8.48 7.62
C THR A 140 -7.24 -9.61 7.36
N SER A 141 -7.66 -10.68 6.69
CA SER A 141 -6.86 -11.91 6.49
C SER A 141 -5.79 -11.82 5.39
N GLY A 142 -5.40 -10.62 4.98
CA GLY A 142 -4.38 -10.36 3.97
C GLY A 142 -3.11 -9.74 4.55
N VAL A 143 -2.15 -9.47 3.69
CA VAL A 143 -0.91 -8.74 4.01
C VAL A 143 -1.15 -7.24 3.83
N LEU A 144 -0.73 -6.44 4.81
CA LEU A 144 -0.53 -5.01 4.61
C LEU A 144 0.86 -4.80 3.99
N PHE A 145 0.90 -4.22 2.79
CA PHE A 145 2.18 -3.97 2.12
C PHE A 145 2.79 -2.64 2.52
N SER A 146 2.01 -1.58 2.40
CA SER A 146 2.46 -0.23 2.68
C SER A 146 1.29 0.69 2.95
N GLY A 147 1.53 1.78 3.66
CA GLY A 147 0.54 2.82 3.90
C GLY A 147 1.17 4.21 3.88
N ALA A 148 0.33 5.22 3.68
CA ALA A 148 0.73 6.61 3.75
C ALA A 148 -0.38 7.48 4.32
N THR A 149 0.05 8.50 5.05
CA THR A 149 -0.80 9.55 5.59
C THR A 149 -0.86 10.72 4.62
N PHE A 150 -2.07 11.20 4.34
CA PHE A 150 -2.31 12.42 3.59
C PHE A 150 -2.18 13.59 4.56
N THR A 151 -1.01 14.19 4.61
CA THR A 151 -0.86 15.48 5.28
C THR A 151 -1.56 16.53 4.42
N ALA A 152 -2.55 17.21 4.98
CA ALA A 152 -3.13 18.38 4.32
C ALA A 152 -2.00 19.38 4.02
N LYS A 153 -1.85 19.76 2.75
CA LYS A 153 -1.11 20.95 2.35
C LYS A 153 -2.10 22.06 2.04
#